data_AF-A0A1I0LY99-F1
#
_entry.id   AF-A0A1I0LY99-F1
#
_cell.length_a   1.000
_cell.length_b   1.000
_cell.length_c   1.000
_cell.angle_alpha   90.00
_cell.angle_beta   90.00
_cell.angle_gamma   90.00
#
_symmetry.space_group_name_H-M   'P 1'
#
loop_
_entity.id
_entity.type
_entity.pdbx_description
1 polymer ?
#
loop_
_entity_poly.entity_id
_entity_poly.type
_entity_poly.pdbx_seq_one_letter_code
_entity_poly.pdbx_strand_id
1 'polypeptide(L)'
;MVTWGIWVVLGNAASETIDPRTAAAISYLVAGPLALGFILVSDASLAITAKGGLLAGTAGLFTGIGLISMYVGLSGGSTAIVSTLGAMYFVIAAIIGMVVLGDEVTITRLAGIAFAVIGVVLVTR
;
A
#
# COMPACT_ATOMS: atom_id res chain seq x y z
N MET A 1 11.71 -1.15 -1.41
CA MET A 1 11.59 -0.97 0.06
C MET A 1 12.19 0.36 0.52
N VAL A 2 13.36 0.77 0.03
CA VAL A 2 13.97 2.07 0.39
C VAL A 2 13.05 3.27 0.09
N THR A 3 12.48 3.34 -1.12
CA THR A 3 11.55 4.42 -1.52
C THR A 3 10.29 4.47 -0.66
N TRP A 4 9.77 3.31 -0.25
CA TRP A 4 8.66 3.21 0.70
C TRP A 4 9.06 3.77 2.08
N GLY A 5 10.27 3.49 2.57
CA GLY A 5 10.78 4.07 3.82
C GLY A 5 10.90 5.59 3.77
N ILE A 6 11.48 6.13 2.69
CA ILE A 6 11.56 7.58 2.48
C ILE A 6 10.17 8.21 2.44
N TRP A 7 9.25 7.59 1.70
CA TRP A 7 7.87 8.06 1.61
C TRP A 7 7.18 8.11 2.98
N VAL A 8 7.33 7.10 3.85
CA VAL A 8 6.73 7.10 5.18
C VAL A 8 7.21 8.30 6.00
N VAL A 9 8.52 8.58 6.00
CA VAL A 9 9.10 9.69 6.76
C VAL A 9 8.57 11.04 6.27
N LEU A 10 8.60 11.26 4.95
CA LEU A 10 8.09 12.51 4.34
C LEU A 10 6.58 12.64 4.48
N GLY A 11 5.84 11.55 4.31
CA GLY A 11 4.38 11.49 4.43
C GLY A 11 3.92 11.77 5.86
N ASN A 12 4.66 11.28 6.87
CA ASN A 12 4.38 11.60 8.28
C ASN A 12 4.56 13.10 8.54
N ALA A 13 5.72 13.65 8.15
CA ALA A 13 5.99 15.08 8.29
C ALA A 13 4.95 15.95 7.55
N ALA A 14 4.50 15.54 6.36
CA ALA A 14 3.42 16.20 5.65
C ALA A 14 2.08 16.12 6.41
N SER A 15 1.75 14.96 6.99
CA SER A 15 0.51 14.74 7.74
C SER A 15 0.44 15.52 9.05
N GLU A 16 1.58 15.90 9.62
CA GLU A 16 1.67 16.74 10.82
C GLU A 16 1.59 18.25 10.50
N THR A 17 1.90 18.64 9.26
CA THR A 17 1.99 20.05 8.85
C THR A 17 0.74 20.57 8.15
N ILE A 18 -0.04 19.69 7.53
CA ILE A 18 -1.30 20.02 6.85
C ILE A 18 -2.35 18.92 7.11
N ASP A 19 -3.60 19.15 6.71
CA ASP A 19 -4.63 18.11 6.83
C ASP A 19 -4.17 16.82 6.13
N PRO A 20 -4.25 15.64 6.78
CA PRO A 20 -3.69 14.39 6.26
C PRO A 20 -4.34 13.94 4.95
N ARG A 21 -5.62 14.28 4.75
CA ARG A 21 -6.34 13.98 3.49
C ARG A 21 -5.78 14.83 2.36
N THR A 22 -5.43 16.09 2.66
CA THR A 22 -4.75 16.99 1.73
C THR A 22 -3.33 16.49 1.41
N ALA A 23 -2.57 16.06 2.42
CA ALA A 23 -1.24 15.46 2.22
C ALA A 23 -1.29 14.21 1.34
N ALA A 24 -2.26 13.32 1.57
CA ALA A 24 -2.51 12.16 0.73
C ALA A 24 -2.85 12.57 -0.72
N ALA A 25 -3.76 13.54 -0.90
CA ALA A 25 -4.17 14.03 -2.21
C ALA A 25 -2.98 14.59 -3.00
N ILE A 26 -2.16 15.45 -2.40
CA ILE A 26 -0.94 15.99 -3.03
C ILE A 26 0.02 14.86 -3.42
N SER A 27 0.24 13.90 -2.53
CA SER A 27 1.16 12.79 -2.77
C SER A 27 0.76 11.96 -4.00
N TYR A 28 -0.54 11.72 -4.19
CA TYR A 28 -1.05 11.04 -5.38
C TYR A 28 -1.11 11.91 -6.63
N LEU A 29 -1.36 13.20 -6.49
CA LEU A 29 -1.25 14.15 -7.59
C LEU A 29 0.17 14.23 -8.14
N VAL A 30 1.19 13.91 -7.34
CA VAL A 30 2.58 13.77 -7.81
C VAL A 30 2.83 12.37 -8.38
N ALA A 31 2.39 11.31 -7.70
CA ALA A 31 2.63 9.93 -8.11
C ALA A 31 1.92 9.54 -9.43
N GLY A 32 0.70 10.02 -9.64
CA GLY A 32 -0.11 9.72 -10.83
C GLY A 32 0.56 10.18 -12.13
N PRO A 33 0.91 11.48 -12.28
CA PRO A 33 1.66 11.97 -13.42
C PRO A 33 3.02 11.30 -13.60
N LEU A 34 3.71 10.91 -12.52
CA LEU A 34 4.95 10.15 -12.63
C LEU A 34 4.72 8.79 -13.29
N ALA A 35 3.68 8.06 -12.88
CA ALA A 35 3.32 6.78 -13.50
C ALA A 35 2.86 6.95 -14.95
N LEU A 36 2.10 8.00 -15.25
CA LEU A 36 1.69 8.34 -16.62
C LEU A 36 2.88 8.75 -17.49
N GLY A 37 3.80 9.56 -16.98
CA GLY A 37 5.02 9.94 -17.69
C GLY A 37 5.88 8.71 -18.00
N PHE A 38 6.00 7.78 -17.04
CA PHE A 38 6.75 6.55 -17.22
C PHE A 38 6.19 5.68 -18.35
N ILE A 39 4.86 5.52 -18.45
CA ILE A 39 4.30 4.71 -19.55
C ILE A 39 4.54 5.35 -20.93
N LEU A 40 4.52 6.69 -21.02
CA LEU A 40 4.74 7.43 -22.27
C LEU A 40 6.17 7.34 -22.81
N VAL A 41 7.16 7.14 -21.93
CA VAL A 41 8.57 6.98 -22.32
C VAL A 41 9.03 5.52 -22.37
N SER A 42 8.12 4.58 -22.10
CA SER A 42 8.37 3.14 -22.13
C SER A 42 7.86 2.52 -23.42
N ASP A 43 8.40 1.37 -23.81
CA ASP A 43 7.89 0.57 -24.94
C ASP A 43 6.59 -0.21 -24.58
N ALA A 44 5.82 0.26 -23.60
CA ALA A 44 4.63 -0.42 -23.12
C ALA A 44 3.46 -0.29 -24.10
N SER A 45 2.64 -1.35 -24.19
CA SER A 45 1.38 -1.29 -24.93
C SER A 45 0.35 -0.43 -24.18
N LEU A 46 -0.25 0.53 -24.88
CA LEU A 46 -1.35 1.34 -24.37
C LEU A 46 -2.75 0.69 -24.56
N ALA A 47 -2.78 -0.57 -25.01
CA ALA A 47 -4.04 -1.27 -25.22
C ALA A 47 -4.73 -1.59 -23.88
N ILE A 48 -5.94 -1.06 -23.68
CA ILE A 48 -6.76 -1.32 -22.50
C ILE A 48 -7.84 -2.34 -22.86
N THR A 49 -7.79 -3.52 -22.24
CA THR A 49 -8.90 -4.48 -22.28
C THR A 49 -9.93 -4.14 -21.22
N ALA A 50 -11.21 -4.45 -21.43
CA ALA A 50 -12.27 -4.18 -20.45
C ALA A 50 -11.98 -4.81 -19.07
N LYS A 51 -11.52 -6.08 -19.06
CA LYS A 51 -11.14 -6.78 -17.82
C LYS A 51 -9.92 -6.14 -17.16
N GLY A 52 -8.87 -5.84 -17.93
CA GLY A 52 -7.64 -5.23 -17.41
C GLY A 52 -7.89 -3.84 -16.83
N GLY A 53 -8.64 -3.00 -17.54
CA GLY A 53 -9.02 -1.67 -17.09
C GLY A 53 -9.87 -1.71 -15.81
N LEU A 54 -10.85 -2.62 -15.73
CA LEU A 54 -11.66 -2.81 -14.52
C LEU A 54 -10.81 -3.21 -13.32
N LEU A 55 -9.95 -4.23 -13.46
CA LEU A 55 -9.09 -4.69 -12.38
C LEU A 55 -8.11 -3.61 -11.92
N ALA A 56 -7.48 -2.89 -12.86
CA ALA A 56 -6.57 -1.79 -12.55
C ALA A 56 -7.30 -0.63 -11.86
N GLY A 57 -8.49 -0.27 -12.32
CA GLY A 57 -9.32 0.77 -11.71
C GLY A 57 -9.75 0.41 -10.29
N THR A 58 -10.19 -0.83 -10.07
CA THR A 58 -10.53 -1.34 -8.73
C THR A 58 -9.30 -1.36 -7.82
N ALA A 59 -8.14 -1.81 -8.30
CA ALA A 59 -6.89 -1.76 -7.53
C ALA A 59 -6.50 -0.32 -7.16
N GLY A 60 -6.66 0.63 -8.08
CA GLY A 60 -6.44 2.06 -7.85
C GLY A 60 -7.37 2.62 -6.77
N LEU A 61 -8.65 2.24 -6.77
CA LEU A 61 -9.62 2.61 -5.75
C LEU A 61 -9.18 2.16 -4.36
N PHE A 62 -8.85 0.87 -4.19
CA PHE A 62 -8.39 0.33 -2.90
C PHE A 62 -7.05 0.95 -2.47
N THR A 63 -6.16 1.24 -3.42
CA THR A 63 -4.90 1.93 -3.18
C THR A 63 -5.15 3.32 -2.59
N GLY A 64 -6.05 4.11 -3.20
CA GLY A 64 -6.44 5.43 -2.70
C GLY A 64 -7.04 5.37 -1.29
N ILE A 65 -7.97 4.45 -1.04
CA ILE A 65 -8.55 4.24 0.30
C ILE A 65 -7.46 3.89 1.32
N GLY A 66 -6.58 2.95 0.97
CA GLY A 66 -5.49 2.49 1.84
C GLY A 66 -4.54 3.61 2.23
N LEU A 67 -4.10 4.43 1.26
CA LEU A 67 -3.19 5.52 1.59
C LEU A 67 -3.88 6.70 2.29
N ILE A 68 -5.12 7.06 1.96
CA ILE A 68 -5.83 8.09 2.75
C ILE A 68 -5.91 7.62 4.21
N SER A 69 -6.23 6.35 4.45
CA SER A 69 -6.26 5.76 5.79
C SER A 69 -4.88 5.78 6.46
N MET A 70 -3.82 5.55 5.69
CA MET A 70 -2.44 5.57 6.17
C MET A 70 -2.01 6.97 6.61
N TYR A 71 -2.27 8.02 5.82
CA TYR A 71 -1.98 9.41 6.20
C TYR A 71 -2.77 9.86 7.43
N VAL A 72 -4.06 9.52 7.51
CA VAL A 72 -4.89 9.78 8.70
C VAL A 72 -4.34 9.04 9.92
N GLY A 73 -3.82 7.81 9.75
CA GLY A 73 -3.13 7.09 10.80
C GLY A 73 -1.83 7.77 11.24
N LEU A 74 -1.02 8.23 10.29
CA LEU A 74 0.25 8.90 10.55
C LEU A 74 0.07 10.20 11.36
N SER A 75 -1.01 10.96 11.11
CA SER A 75 -1.22 12.23 11.80
C SER A 75 -1.56 12.13 13.29
N GLY A 76 -2.05 10.97 13.73
CA GLY A 76 -2.50 10.77 15.12
C GLY A 76 -1.90 9.56 15.82
N GLY A 77 -1.09 8.76 15.11
CA GLY A 77 -0.56 7.50 15.59
C GLY A 77 0.96 7.44 15.50
N SER A 78 1.54 6.43 16.13
CA SER A 78 2.98 6.15 15.99
C SER A 78 3.30 5.79 14.55
N THR A 79 4.18 6.56 13.90
CA THR A 79 4.67 6.30 12.54
C THR A 79 5.17 4.87 12.41
N ALA A 80 5.88 4.35 13.42
CA ALA A 80 6.38 2.97 13.44
C ALA A 80 5.23 1.95 13.41
N ILE A 81 4.18 2.15 14.19
CA ILE A 81 3.01 1.27 14.23
C ILE A 81 2.24 1.32 12.90
N VAL A 82 1.92 2.54 12.44
CA VAL A 82 1.10 2.75 11.23
C VAL A 82 1.82 2.24 9.99
N SER A 83 3.12 2.50 9.85
CA SER A 83 3.92 2.00 8.72
C SER A 83 4.12 0.49 8.76
N THR A 84 4.30 -0.10 9.94
CA THR A 84 4.41 -1.56 10.11
C THR A 84 3.11 -2.26 9.71
N LEU A 85 1.97 -1.77 10.21
CA LEU A 85 0.65 -2.28 9.82
C LEU A 85 0.36 -2.06 8.33
N GLY A 86 0.76 -0.91 7.78
CA GLY A 86 0.65 -0.64 6.35
C GLY A 86 1.47 -1.63 5.52
N ALA A 87 2.72 -1.90 5.90
CA ALA A 87 3.60 -2.83 5.21
C ALA A 87 3.11 -4.28 5.27
N MET A 88 2.27 -4.62 6.26
CA MET A 88 1.66 -5.94 6.41
C MET A 88 0.53 -6.29 5.43
N TYR A 89 0.19 -5.41 4.48
CA TYR A 89 -0.88 -5.70 3.51
C TYR A 89 -0.69 -7.06 2.79
N PHE A 90 0.55 -7.55 2.67
CA PHE A 90 0.86 -8.85 2.09
C PHE A 90 0.23 -10.02 2.85
N VAL A 91 0.01 -9.92 4.17
CA VAL A 91 -0.65 -10.95 4.96
C VAL A 91 -2.11 -11.09 4.53
N ILE A 92 -2.80 -9.96 4.39
CA ILE A 92 -4.19 -9.94 3.91
C ILE A 92 -4.25 -10.46 2.47
N ALA A 93 -3.32 -10.04 1.60
CA ALA A 93 -3.23 -10.54 0.24
C ALA A 93 -3.00 -12.06 0.18
N ALA A 94 -2.14 -12.61 1.03
CA ALA A 94 -1.89 -14.04 1.12
C ALA A 94 -3.14 -14.81 1.57
N ILE A 95 -3.89 -14.29 2.55
CA ILE A 95 -5.15 -14.88 3.01
C ILE A 95 -6.19 -14.87 1.89
N ILE A 96 -6.35 -13.75 1.18
CA ILE A 96 -7.26 -13.66 0.03
C ILE A 96 -6.85 -14.66 -1.06
N GLY A 97 -5.55 -14.77 -1.36
CA GLY A 97 -5.03 -15.75 -2.31
C GLY A 97 -5.44 -17.18 -1.96
N MET A 98 -5.23 -17.58 -0.71
CA MET A 98 -5.56 -18.92 -0.22
C MET A 98 -7.08 -19.18 -0.20
N VAL A 99 -7.88 -18.23 0.26
CA VAL A 99 -9.32 -18.44 0.53
C VAL A 99 -10.19 -18.18 -0.71
N VAL A 100 -9.83 -17.19 -1.52
CA VAL A 100 -10.66 -16.70 -2.63
C VAL A 100 -10.11 -17.12 -3.98
N LEU A 101 -8.79 -17.07 -4.17
CA LEU A 101 -8.16 -17.34 -5.47
C LEU A 101 -7.76 -18.81 -5.64
N GLY A 102 -7.84 -19.61 -4.57
CA GLY A 102 -7.53 -21.03 -4.58
C GLY A 102 -6.02 -21.33 -4.58
N ASP A 103 -5.19 -20.38 -4.11
CA ASP A 103 -3.77 -20.63 -3.93
C ASP A 103 -3.54 -21.79 -2.95
N GLU A 104 -2.46 -22.54 -3.17
CA GLU A 104 -2.06 -23.64 -2.28
C GLU A 104 -1.78 -23.14 -0.85
N VAL A 105 -2.33 -23.88 0.12
CA VAL A 105 -2.11 -23.65 1.55
C VAL A 105 -0.97 -24.55 2.03
N THR A 106 0.20 -23.96 2.22
CA THR A 106 1.39 -24.67 2.71
C THR A 106 1.71 -24.29 4.16
N ILE A 107 2.30 -25.23 4.91
CA ILE A 107 2.76 -24.98 6.29
C ILE A 107 3.74 -23.80 6.34
N THR A 108 4.63 -23.68 5.36
CA THR A 108 5.60 -22.59 5.26
C THR A 108 4.91 -21.22 5.12
N ARG A 109 3.86 -21.12 4.30
CA ARG A 109 3.11 -19.86 4.12
C ARG A 109 2.37 -19.48 5.41
N LEU A 110 1.76 -20.45 6.09
CA LEU A 110 1.12 -20.23 7.39
C LEU A 110 2.11 -19.79 8.47
N ALA A 111 3.29 -20.42 8.52
CA ALA A 111 4.36 -20.02 9.43
C ALA A 111 4.86 -18.60 9.15
N GLY A 112 5.04 -18.23 7.87
CA GLY A 112 5.41 -16.88 7.47
C GLY A 112 4.39 -15.84 7.92
N ILE A 113 3.10 -16.11 7.75
CA ILE A 113 2.02 -15.24 8.25
C ILE A 113 2.07 -15.11 9.77
N ALA A 114 2.24 -16.22 10.50
CA ALA A 114 2.34 -16.22 11.95
C ALA A 114 3.54 -15.39 12.45
N PHE A 115 4.72 -15.57 11.84
CA PHE A 115 5.90 -14.76 12.18
C PHE A 115 5.71 -13.28 11.88
N ALA A 116 5.03 -12.96 10.78
CA ALA A 116 4.73 -11.58 10.45
C ALA A 116 3.83 -10.94 11.53
N VAL A 117 2.77 -11.64 11.96
CA VAL A 117 1.87 -11.18 13.04
C VAL A 117 2.65 -10.99 14.34
N ILE A 118 3.51 -11.95 14.71
CA ILE A 118 4.37 -11.83 15.90
C ILE A 118 5.27 -10.60 15.79
N GLY A 119 5.89 -10.38 14.63
CA GLY A 119 6.74 -9.22 14.38
C GLY A 119 6.01 -7.90 14.64
N VAL A 120 4.75 -7.80 14.22
CA VAL A 120 3.93 -6.61 14.50
C VAL A 120 3.60 -6.46 15.96
N VAL A 121 3.20 -7.54 16.63
CA VAL A 121 2.94 -7.49 18.08
C VAL A 121 4.17 -6.99 18.83
N LEU A 122 5.38 -7.41 18.43
CA LEU A 122 6.62 -6.97 19.04
C LEU A 122 6.96 -5.51 18.73
N VAL A 123 6.72 -5.03 17.51
CA VAL A 123 7.00 -3.64 17.10
C VAL A 123 5.98 -2.64 17.68
N THR A 124 4.77 -3.11 17.99
CA THR A 124 3.66 -2.27 18.48
C THR A 124 3.58 -2.17 20.02
N ARG A 125 4.46 -2.88 20.74
CA ARG A 125 4.57 -2.89 22.20
C ARG A 125 5.73 -2.01 22.67
#